data_AF-A0A9P0KTL3-F1
#
_entry.id   AF-A0A9P0KTL3-F1
#
_cell.length_a   1.000
_cell.length_b   1.000
_cell.length_c   1.000
_cell.angle_alpha   90.00
_cell.angle_beta   90.00
_cell.angle_gamma   90.00
#
_symmetry.space_group_name_H-M   'P 1'
#
loop_
_entity.id
_entity.type
_entity.pdbx_description
1 polymer ?
#
loop_
_entity_poly.entity_id
_entity_poly.type
_entity_poly.pdbx_seq_one_letter_code
_entity_poly.pdbx_strand_id
1 'polypeptide(L)'
;MSKDISSTVRKVSEFFGKDYSREQYDSLVKHLDIENFRNNKSVNYDILKHLGILKTGEAGFVRKGKSGGWEDYFTDELNQMANGWIKKHQEEIGIHFPNFSV
;
A
#
# COMPACT_ATOMS: atom_id res chain seq x y z
N MET A 1 1.06 7.38 0.99
CA MET A 1 2.02 6.34 0.55
C MET A 1 2.25 6.39 -0.96
N SER A 2 1.39 5.81 -1.81
CA SER A 2 1.67 5.68 -3.25
C SER A 2 1.66 6.99 -4.07
N LYS A 3 0.88 7.99 -3.65
CA LYS A 3 0.80 9.29 -4.35
C LYS A 3 1.98 10.21 -4.06
N ASP A 4 2.39 10.28 -2.80
CA ASP A 4 3.52 11.10 -2.33
C ASP A 4 4.06 10.50 -1.03
N ILE A 5 5.08 9.64 -1.18
CA ILE A 5 5.71 8.98 -0.03
C ILE A 5 6.54 9.97 0.79
N SER A 6 7.18 10.95 0.15
CA SER A 6 8.02 11.96 0.79
C SER A 6 7.21 12.85 1.74
N SER A 7 6.03 13.30 1.32
CA SER A 7 5.09 14.00 2.22
C SER A 7 4.59 13.08 3.33
N THR A 8 4.31 11.82 3.02
CA THR A 8 3.81 10.86 4.03
C THR A 8 4.83 10.62 5.13
N VAL A 9 6.12 10.38 4.80
CA VAL A 9 7.16 10.13 5.82
C VAL A 9 7.40 11.35 6.70
N ARG A 10 7.33 12.56 6.15
CA ARG A 10 7.42 13.81 6.94
C ARG A 10 6.25 13.95 7.91
N LYS A 11 5.02 13.74 7.45
CA LYS A 11 3.81 13.77 8.30
C LYS A 11 3.90 12.78 9.47
N VAL A 12 4.42 11.58 9.22
CA VAL A 12 4.62 10.56 10.27
C VAL A 12 5.70 11.01 11.26
N SER A 13 6.81 11.58 10.76
CA SER A 13 7.86 12.14 11.62
C SER A 13 7.36 13.26 12.52
N GLU A 14 6.62 14.21 11.95
CA GLU A 14 5.98 15.33 12.66
C GLU A 14 5.01 14.82 13.75
N PHE A 15 4.21 13.80 13.45
CA PHE A 15 3.32 13.18 14.43
C PHE A 15 4.08 12.62 15.65
N PHE A 16 5.28 12.08 15.44
CA PHE A 16 6.15 11.61 16.53
C PHE A 16 7.00 12.72 17.16
N GLY A 17 6.84 13.99 16.74
CA GLY A 17 7.67 15.10 17.22
C GLY A 17 9.14 14.93 16.84
N LYS A 18 9.43 14.31 15.69
CA LYS A 18 10.77 14.09 15.16
C LYS A 18 10.98 14.91 13.91
N ASP A 19 12.21 15.32 13.70
CA ASP A 19 12.66 15.88 12.44
C ASP A 19 14.02 15.30 12.05
N TYR A 20 14.27 15.24 10.75
CA TYR A 20 15.41 14.57 10.15
C TYR A 20 15.97 15.42 9.02
N SER A 21 17.24 15.20 8.69
CA SER A 21 17.83 15.86 7.53
C SER A 21 17.17 15.39 6.23
N ARG A 22 17.31 16.20 5.18
CA ARG A 22 16.83 15.83 3.84
C ARG A 22 17.39 14.49 3.38
N GLU A 23 18.67 14.24 3.65
CA GLU A 23 19.39 13.02 3.27
C GLU A 23 18.84 11.81 4.03
N GLN A 24 18.44 11.98 5.29
CA GLN A 24 17.80 10.92 6.07
C GLN A 24 16.40 10.58 5.52
N TYR A 25 15.60 11.59 5.16
CA TYR A 25 14.32 11.37 4.50
C TYR A 25 14.49 10.70 3.13
N ASP A 26 15.43 11.15 2.31
CA ASP A 26 15.71 10.56 1.00
C ASP A 26 16.17 9.10 1.13
N SER A 27 17.00 8.81 2.15
CA SER A 27 17.41 7.44 2.49
C SER A 27 16.22 6.57 2.88
N LEU A 28 15.32 7.08 3.72
CA LEU A 28 14.11 6.36 4.14
C LEU A 28 13.16 6.12 2.96
N VAL A 29 12.92 7.12 2.11
CA VAL A 29 12.09 6.97 0.90
C VAL A 29 12.68 5.90 -0.02
N LYS A 30 14.00 5.92 -0.25
CA LYS A 30 14.67 4.88 -1.02
C LYS A 30 14.51 3.50 -0.37
N HIS A 31 14.65 3.39 0.95
CA HIS A 31 14.47 2.13 1.67
C HIS A 31 13.04 1.58 1.51
N LEU A 32 12.03 2.45 1.52
CA LEU A 32 10.61 2.09 1.39
C LEU A 32 10.14 1.89 -0.05
N ASP A 33 11.00 2.13 -1.05
CA ASP A 33 10.70 1.81 -2.44
C ASP A 33 10.27 0.35 -2.59
N ILE A 34 9.26 0.08 -3.42
CA ILE A 34 8.61 -1.23 -3.48
C ILE A 34 9.59 -2.35 -3.86
N GLU A 35 10.56 -2.08 -4.74
CA GLU A 35 11.54 -3.08 -5.16
C GLU A 35 12.53 -3.37 -4.03
N ASN A 36 12.97 -2.33 -3.32
CA ASN A 36 13.84 -2.49 -2.16
C ASN A 36 13.12 -3.22 -1.02
N PHE A 37 11.87 -2.84 -0.74
CA PHE A 37 11.08 -3.41 0.34
C PHE A 37 10.68 -4.87 0.05
N ARG A 38 10.38 -5.21 -1.21
CA ARG A 38 10.09 -6.60 -1.61
C ARG A 38 11.29 -7.53 -1.43
N ASN A 39 12.49 -7.02 -1.62
CA ASN A 39 13.73 -7.80 -1.50
C ASN A 39 14.34 -7.76 -0.07
N ASN A 40 13.76 -6.99 0.84
CA ASN A 40 14.23 -6.91 2.22
C ASN A 40 13.75 -8.11 3.05
N LYS A 41 14.67 -9.02 3.37
CA LYS A 41 14.42 -10.24 4.16
C LYS A 41 13.81 -10.00 5.53
N SER A 42 13.98 -8.80 6.09
CA SER A 42 13.43 -8.44 7.41
C SER A 42 11.91 -8.23 7.39
N VAL A 43 11.32 -7.98 6.20
CA VAL A 43 9.92 -7.60 6.04
C VAL A 43 9.19 -8.37 4.93
N ASN A 44 9.91 -9.05 4.04
CA ASN A 44 9.31 -9.76 2.91
C ASN A 44 8.73 -11.14 3.25
N TYR A 45 8.94 -11.59 4.50
CA TYR A 45 8.46 -12.88 5.03
C TYR A 45 8.90 -14.11 4.22
N ASP A 46 10.07 -14.08 3.57
CA ASP A 46 10.58 -15.24 2.81
C ASP A 46 10.76 -16.50 3.69
N ILE A 47 10.96 -16.34 5.00
CA ILE A 47 11.00 -17.47 5.95
C ILE A 47 9.75 -18.34 5.87
N LEU A 48 8.58 -17.75 5.60
CA LEU A 48 7.33 -18.49 5.50
C LEU A 48 7.27 -19.36 4.22
N LYS A 49 8.07 -19.05 3.19
CA LYS A 49 8.23 -19.93 2.03
C LYS A 49 9.04 -21.18 2.40
N HIS A 50 10.12 -21.00 3.17
CA HIS A 50 10.93 -22.12 3.65
C HIS A 50 10.15 -23.05 4.59
N LEU A 51 9.21 -22.51 5.35
CA LEU A 51 8.30 -23.28 6.22
C LEU A 51 7.13 -23.92 5.47
N GLY A 52 7.01 -23.72 4.15
CA GLY A 52 5.92 -24.26 3.34
C GLY A 52 4.56 -23.59 3.57
N ILE A 53 4.51 -22.46 4.29
CA ILE A 53 3.28 -21.69 4.57
C ILE A 53 2.93 -20.81 3.37
N LEU A 54 3.95 -20.17 2.77
CA LEU A 54 3.80 -19.45 1.50
C LEU A 54 4.27 -20.32 0.34
N LYS A 55 3.52 -20.30 -0.77
CA LYS A 55 3.91 -21.02 -1.99
C LYS A 55 5.15 -20.40 -2.62
N THR A 56 6.14 -21.24 -2.89
CA THR A 56 7.33 -20.88 -3.67
C THR A 56 6.96 -20.67 -5.14
N GLY A 57 7.56 -19.68 -5.79
CA GLY A 57 7.29 -19.33 -7.20
C GLY A 57 6.12 -18.37 -7.41
N GLU A 58 5.33 -18.09 -6.37
CA GLU A 58 4.25 -17.10 -6.40
C GLU A 58 4.74 -15.69 -6.05
N ALA A 59 3.84 -14.71 -6.15
CA ALA A 59 4.15 -13.28 -6.05
C ALA A 59 4.64 -12.78 -4.67
N GLY A 60 4.83 -13.68 -3.68
CA GLY A 60 5.34 -13.36 -2.34
C GLY A 60 4.40 -12.51 -1.49
N PHE A 61 4.87 -12.14 -0.29
CA PHE A 61 4.10 -11.30 0.64
C PHE A 61 4.00 -9.84 0.14
N VAL A 62 5.13 -9.25 -0.24
CA VAL A 62 5.19 -7.91 -0.85
C VAL A 62 4.96 -8.04 -2.36
N ARG A 63 3.70 -7.86 -2.78
CA ARG A 63 3.24 -8.19 -4.14
C ARG A 63 3.49 -7.08 -5.18
N LYS A 64 2.45 -6.38 -5.65
CA LYS A 64 2.55 -5.41 -6.78
C LYS A 64 2.85 -3.96 -6.34
N GLY A 65 2.50 -3.56 -5.11
CA GLY A 65 2.71 -2.19 -4.63
C GLY A 65 1.94 -1.08 -5.37
N LYS A 66 0.88 -1.41 -6.12
CA LYS A 66 0.08 -0.43 -6.89
C LYS A 66 -1.34 -0.28 -6.36
N SER A 67 -1.86 0.94 -6.42
CA SER A 67 -3.31 1.21 -6.32
C SER A 67 -3.99 0.90 -7.67
N GLY A 68 -5.31 0.68 -7.67
CA GLY A 68 -6.07 0.36 -8.90
C GLY A 68 -5.91 -1.07 -9.42
N GLY A 69 -5.14 -1.93 -8.74
CA GLY A 69 -4.94 -3.31 -9.18
C GLY A 69 -6.18 -4.22 -9.13
N TRP A 70 -7.34 -3.70 -8.72
CA TRP A 70 -8.62 -4.42 -8.75
C TRP A 70 -9.24 -4.41 -10.15
N GLU A 71 -8.93 -3.42 -10.99
CA GLU A 71 -9.44 -3.30 -12.37
C GLU A 71 -9.09 -4.53 -13.22
N ASP A 72 -7.93 -5.15 -12.94
CA ASP A 72 -7.48 -6.38 -13.58
C ASP A 72 -8.40 -7.60 -13.28
N TYR A 73 -9.34 -7.49 -12.31
CA TYR A 73 -10.12 -8.62 -11.78
C TYR A 73 -11.64 -8.40 -11.76
N PHE A 74 -12.11 -7.15 -11.84
CA PHE A 74 -13.53 -6.86 -11.69
C PHE A 74 -14.22 -6.81 -13.05
N THR A 75 -15.35 -7.52 -13.15
CA THR A 75 -16.31 -7.33 -14.24
C THR A 75 -17.11 -6.04 -14.03
N ASP A 76 -17.80 -5.57 -15.06
CA ASP A 76 -18.67 -4.40 -14.97
C ASP A 76 -19.76 -4.56 -13.89
N GLU A 77 -20.33 -5.77 -13.77
CA GLU A 77 -21.30 -6.10 -12.74
C GLU A 77 -20.70 -5.98 -11.32
N LEU A 78 -19.52 -6.58 -11.10
CA LEU A 78 -18.83 -6.49 -9.81
C LEU A 78 -18.45 -5.05 -9.47
N ASN A 79 -18.07 -4.24 -10.47
CA ASN A 79 -17.79 -2.83 -10.29
C ASN A 79 -19.02 -2.05 -9.83
N GLN A 80 -20.18 -2.26 -10.47
CA GLN A 80 -21.42 -1.61 -10.07
C GLN A 80 -21.83 -2.01 -8.65
N MET A 81 -21.73 -3.30 -8.31
CA MET A 81 -22.02 -3.80 -6.96
C MET A 81 -21.10 -3.16 -5.91
N ALA A 82 -19.79 -3.13 -6.16
CA ALA A 82 -18.81 -2.56 -5.25
C ALA A 82 -19.01 -1.05 -5.08
N ASN A 83 -19.22 -0.31 -6.17
CA ASN A 83 -19.45 1.12 -6.13
C ASN A 83 -20.73 1.47 -5.36
N GLY A 84 -21.82 0.73 -5.59
CA GLY A 84 -23.07 0.89 -4.84
C GLY A 84 -22.90 0.65 -3.34
N TRP A 85 -22.17 -0.43 -2.98
CA TRP A 85 -21.87 -0.73 -1.57
C TRP A 85 -21.01 0.36 -0.93
N ILE A 86 -19.93 0.81 -1.59
CA ILE A 86 -19.05 1.85 -1.03
C ILE A 86 -19.83 3.16 -0.86
N LYS A 87 -20.57 3.61 -1.87
CA LYS A 87 -21.33 4.87 -1.80
C LYS A 87 -22.31 4.89 -0.63
N LYS A 88 -23.10 3.83 -0.47
CA LYS A 88 -24.05 3.70 0.64
C LYS A 88 -23.38 3.90 1.99
N HIS A 89 -22.26 3.22 2.23
CA HIS A 89 -21.61 3.27 3.54
C HIS A 89 -20.79 4.54 3.76
N GLN A 90 -20.24 5.16 2.71
CA GLN A 90 -19.55 6.45 2.84
C GLN A 90 -20.50 7.56 3.29
N GLU A 91 -21.73 7.58 2.76
CA GLU A 91 -22.76 8.55 3.17
C GLU A 91 -23.18 8.36 4.64
N GLU A 92 -23.22 7.12 5.12
CA GLU A 92 -23.57 6.80 6.51
C GLU A 92 -22.47 7.20 7.52
N ILE A 93 -21.19 7.02 7.17
CA ILE A 93 -20.07 7.19 8.10
C ILE A 93 -19.29 8.51 7.91
N GLY A 94 -19.52 9.24 6.80
CA GLY A 94 -18.83 10.50 6.50
C GLY A 94 -17.33 10.36 6.20
N ILE A 95 -16.88 9.18 5.77
CA ILE A 95 -15.47 8.91 5.43
C ILE A 95 -15.34 8.75 3.92
N HIS A 96 -14.40 9.49 3.32
CA HIS A 96 -14.13 9.45 1.89
C HIS A 96 -12.72 8.94 1.58
N PHE A 97 -12.60 8.09 0.57
CA PHE A 97 -11.30 7.62 0.10
C PHE A 97 -10.66 8.66 -0.85
N PRO A 98 -9.35 8.94 -0.73
CA PRO A 98 -8.68 9.97 -1.53
C PRO A 98 -8.70 9.76 -3.05
N ASN A 99 -8.85 8.51 -3.50
CA ASN A 99 -8.88 8.11 -4.91
C ASN A 99 -10.12 7.24 -5.16
N PHE A 100 -11.30 7.78 -4.87
CA PHE A 100 -12.58 7.15 -5.18
C PHE A 100 -13.48 8.16 -5.86
N SER A 101 -13.73 7.95 -7.14
CA SER A 101 -14.64 8.74 -7.96
C SER A 101 -15.60 7.76 -8.61
N VAL A 102 -16.86 7.80 -8.17
CA VAL A 102 -17.99 7.14 -8.82
C VAL A 102 -18.70 8.18 -9.66
#